data_AF-A0AAD9UJ74-F1
#
_entry.id   AF-A0AAD9UJ74-F1
#
_cell.length_a   1.000
_cell.length_b   1.000
_cell.length_c   1.000
_cell.angle_alpha   90.00
_cell.angle_beta   90.00
_cell.angle_gamma   90.00
#
_symmetry.space_group_name_H-M   'P 1'
#
loop_
_entity.id
_entity.type
_entity.pdbx_description
1 polymer ?
#
loop_
_entity_poly.entity_id
_entity_poly.type
_entity_poly.pdbx_seq_one_letter_code
_entity_poly.pdbx_strand_id
1 'polypeptide(L)'
;MHFRLHESYANSNRVVVKPPYEVTETGWGEFEVIIKIFFNDPNEKPVTIYHLLKLFQSETDIMLGKKNLVIEYYDELVFQDPSAMLQHLLTTQRPLTLGAYKHENDFEEKQQKTLKNIVSAKSKIRQEISELNERLKQNKDAIQKFKEEIRKLDKQEEKLDL
;
A
#
# COMPACT_ATOMS: atom_id res chain seq x y z
N MET A 1 24.11 -4.25 -5.11
CA MET A 1 22.83 -4.13 -5.84
C MET A 1 22.96 -4.78 -7.21
N HIS A 2 22.08 -5.70 -7.56
CA HIS A 2 22.01 -6.31 -8.89
C HIS A 2 20.73 -5.84 -9.58
N PHE A 3 20.83 -5.37 -10.82
CA PHE A 3 19.72 -4.97 -11.65
C PHE A 3 19.64 -5.91 -12.84
N ARG A 4 18.56 -6.66 -12.97
CA ARG A 4 18.27 -7.47 -14.15
C ARG A 4 17.29 -6.72 -15.03
N LEU A 5 17.81 -6.22 -16.15
CA LEU A 5 17.08 -5.53 -17.20
C LEU A 5 16.45 -6.55 -18.17
N HIS A 6 15.69 -6.05 -19.13
CA HIS A 6 15.16 -6.85 -20.24
C HIS A 6 16.29 -7.49 -21.07
N GLU A 7 16.03 -8.68 -21.61
CA GLU A 7 17.03 -9.50 -22.32
C GLU A 7 17.57 -8.86 -23.60
N SER A 8 16.86 -7.86 -24.15
CA SER A 8 17.31 -7.09 -25.31
C SER A 8 18.50 -6.18 -25.03
N TYR A 9 18.81 -5.87 -23.76
CA TYR A 9 19.96 -5.05 -23.41
C TYR A 9 21.25 -5.88 -23.42
N ALA A 10 22.32 -5.30 -23.98
CA ALA A 10 23.66 -5.83 -23.81
C ALA A 10 24.01 -5.83 -22.31
N ASN A 11 24.44 -6.99 -21.81
CA ASN A 11 24.68 -7.23 -20.38
C ASN A 11 23.45 -6.87 -19.53
N SER A 12 22.34 -7.59 -19.72
CA SER A 12 21.08 -7.35 -18.99
C SER A 12 21.22 -7.46 -17.47
N ASN A 13 22.21 -8.19 -16.96
CA ASN A 13 22.53 -8.25 -15.52
C ASN A 13 23.63 -7.24 -15.18
N ARG A 14 23.26 -6.14 -14.49
CA ARG A 14 24.17 -5.09 -14.02
C ARG A 14 24.41 -5.24 -12.52
N VAL A 15 25.66 -5.09 -12.10
CA VAL A 15 26.04 -5.19 -10.69
C VAL A 15 26.67 -3.87 -10.25
N VAL A 16 26.06 -3.23 -9.25
CA VAL A 16 26.53 -1.97 -8.66
C VAL A 16 26.87 -2.22 -7.19
N VAL A 17 28.15 -2.04 -6.84
CA VAL A 17 28.70 -2.38 -5.52
C VAL A 17 28.89 -1.18 -4.59
N LYS A 18 28.87 0.05 -5.13
CA LYS A 18 29.04 1.30 -4.38
C LYS A 18 27.96 2.30 -4.76
N PRO A 19 27.56 3.21 -3.86
CA PRO A 19 26.60 4.27 -4.20
C PRO A 19 27.20 5.26 -5.23
N PRO A 20 26.35 5.94 -6.03
CA PRO A 20 24.90 5.76 -6.12
C PRO A 20 24.53 4.43 -6.77
N TYR A 21 23.52 3.75 -6.21
CA TYR A 21 23.06 2.46 -6.73
C TYR A 21 22.06 2.65 -7.86
N GLU A 22 22.53 3.13 -9.00
CA GLU A 22 21.70 3.47 -10.17
C GLU A 22 22.26 2.88 -11.47
N VAL A 23 21.38 2.70 -12.44
CA VAL A 23 21.72 2.29 -13.81
C VAL A 23 21.01 3.23 -14.78
N THR A 24 21.77 3.89 -15.64
CA THR A 24 21.25 4.77 -16.70
C THR A 24 21.35 4.06 -18.04
N GLU A 25 20.23 4.00 -18.75
CA GLU A 25 20.12 3.38 -20.07
C GLU A 25 19.09 4.12 -20.94
N THR A 26 19.14 3.87 -22.25
CA THR A 26 18.16 4.38 -23.20
C THR A 26 17.31 3.25 -23.76
N GLY A 27 16.01 3.45 -23.88
CA GLY A 27 15.09 2.46 -24.44
C GLY A 27 13.75 3.06 -24.82
N TRP A 28 12.90 2.24 -25.44
CA TRP A 28 11.57 2.64 -25.93
C TRP A 28 10.43 1.83 -25.31
N GLY A 29 10.75 0.72 -24.63
CA GLY A 29 9.77 -0.19 -24.05
C GLY A 29 9.74 -0.13 -22.53
N GLU A 30 8.55 -0.35 -21.97
CA GLU A 30 8.35 -0.58 -20.54
C GLU A 30 8.55 -2.05 -20.21
N PHE A 31 9.22 -2.33 -19.10
CA PHE A 31 9.46 -3.70 -18.65
C PHE A 31 9.72 -3.74 -17.15
N GLU A 32 9.56 -4.92 -16.56
CA GLU A 32 9.89 -5.14 -15.16
C GLU A 32 11.40 -5.30 -14.98
N VAL A 33 11.98 -4.43 -14.16
CA VAL A 33 13.37 -4.52 -13.68
C VAL A 33 13.35 -5.31 -12.37
N ILE A 34 14.15 -6.37 -12.30
CA ILE A 34 14.34 -7.12 -11.06
C ILE A 34 15.58 -6.57 -10.35
N ILE A 35 15.38 -6.02 -9.16
CA ILE A 35 16.43 -5.41 -8.34
C ILE A 35 16.69 -6.34 -7.16
N LYS A 36 17.90 -6.89 -7.07
CA LYS A 36 18.31 -7.75 -5.96
C LYS A 36 19.34 -7.05 -5.07
N ILE A 37 18.97 -6.85 -3.83
CA ILE A 37 19.78 -6.21 -2.79
C ILE A 37 20.54 -7.32 -2.05
N PHE A 38 21.87 -7.23 -2.06
CA PHE A 38 22.73 -8.11 -1.28
C PHE A 38 23.32 -7.30 -0.13
N PHE A 39 23.33 -7.88 1.06
CA PHE A 39 23.89 -7.25 2.26
C PHE A 39 25.35 -7.65 2.43
N ASN A 40 26.08 -6.84 3.21
CA ASN A 40 27.48 -7.13 3.51
C ASN A 40 27.65 -8.36 4.41
N ASP A 41 26.63 -8.70 5.20
CA ASP A 41 26.58 -9.97 5.90
C ASP A 41 26.09 -11.07 4.94
N PRO A 42 26.92 -12.06 4.59
CA PRO A 42 26.53 -13.13 3.68
C PRO A 42 25.47 -14.08 4.26
N ASN A 43 25.25 -14.06 5.57
CA ASN A 43 24.19 -14.85 6.21
C ASN A 43 22.80 -14.21 6.04
N GLU A 44 22.76 -12.91 5.73
CA GLU A 44 21.50 -12.21 5.51
C GLU A 44 20.97 -12.48 4.10
N LYS A 45 19.68 -12.80 4.00
CA LYS A 45 19.10 -13.19 2.71
C LYS A 45 18.97 -11.97 1.80
N PRO A 46 19.33 -12.08 0.51
CA PRO A 46 19.11 -10.98 -0.43
C PRO A 46 17.62 -10.66 -0.59
N VAL A 47 17.29 -9.37 -0.66
CA VAL A 47 15.93 -8.89 -0.93
C VAL A 47 15.75 -8.70 -2.43
N THR A 48 14.61 -9.12 -2.97
CA THR A 48 14.27 -8.94 -4.39
C THR A 48 13.08 -7.99 -4.53
N ILE A 49 13.26 -6.94 -5.31
CA ILE A 49 12.26 -5.94 -5.65
C ILE A 49 11.96 -6.05 -7.14
N TYR A 50 10.69 -5.94 -7.49
CA TYR A 50 10.20 -5.92 -8.86
C TYR A 50 9.70 -4.51 -9.16
N HIS A 51 10.35 -3.84 -10.09
CA HIS A 51 10.06 -2.45 -10.42
C HIS A 51 9.68 -2.33 -11.89
N LEU A 52 8.43 -1.98 -12.17
CA LEU A 52 7.99 -1.71 -13.53
C LEU A 52 8.56 -0.37 -14.00
N LEU A 53 9.55 -0.42 -14.91
CA LEU A 53 10.08 0.75 -15.57
C LEU A 53 9.04 1.28 -16.56
N LYS A 54 8.44 2.43 -16.25
CA LYS A 54 7.54 3.12 -17.17
C LYS A 54 8.23 4.26 -17.89
N LEU A 55 7.82 4.47 -19.13
CA LEU A 55 8.29 5.53 -20.00
C LEU A 55 7.14 6.44 -20.44
N PHE A 56 5.90 5.93 -20.43
CA PHE A 56 4.74 6.66 -20.90
C PHE A 56 4.03 7.40 -19.75
N GLN A 57 3.83 8.70 -19.97
CA GLN A 57 3.06 9.55 -19.06
C GLN A 57 1.55 9.34 -19.25
N SER A 58 0.77 9.70 -18.23
CA SER A 58 -0.69 9.76 -18.38
C SER A 58 -1.08 10.93 -19.31
N GLU A 59 -2.21 10.83 -20.00
CA GLU A 59 -2.74 11.94 -20.81
C GLU A 59 -2.85 13.23 -20.01
N THR A 60 -3.21 13.13 -18.72
CA THR A 60 -3.33 14.29 -17.82
C THR A 60 -1.97 14.95 -17.59
N ASP A 61 -0.91 14.17 -17.38
CA ASP A 61 0.44 14.69 -17.17
C ASP A 61 0.99 15.37 -18.42
N ILE A 62 0.69 14.81 -19.60
CA ILE A 62 1.04 15.40 -20.90
C ILE A 62 0.32 16.74 -21.08
N MET A 63 -0.98 16.81 -20.79
CA MET A 63 -1.76 18.06 -20.85
C MET A 63 -1.25 19.13 -19.88
N LEU A 64 -0.73 18.72 -18.72
CA LEU A 64 -0.10 19.62 -17.74
C LEU A 64 1.34 20.02 -18.10
N GLY A 65 1.87 19.55 -19.24
CA GLY A 65 3.20 19.91 -19.74
C GLY A 65 4.36 19.32 -18.92
N LYS A 66 4.13 18.22 -18.19
CA LYS A 66 5.21 17.57 -17.42
C LYS A 66 6.22 16.94 -18.37
N LYS A 67 7.49 17.32 -18.23
CA LYS A 67 8.56 16.85 -19.12
C LYS A 67 9.16 15.52 -18.68
N ASN A 68 9.14 15.24 -17.38
CA ASN A 68 9.78 14.07 -16.79
C ASN A 68 8.74 13.16 -16.16
N LEU A 69 8.89 11.85 -16.37
CA LEU A 69 8.15 10.82 -15.66
C LEU A 69 9.05 10.27 -14.56
N VAL A 70 8.56 10.29 -13.33
CA VAL A 70 9.27 9.74 -12.17
C VAL A 70 8.37 8.71 -11.50
N ILE A 71 8.90 7.50 -11.34
CA ILE A 71 8.22 6.41 -10.63
C ILE A 71 9.13 5.95 -9.52
N GLU A 72 8.73 6.28 -8.30
CA GLU A 72 9.42 5.92 -7.08
C GLU A 72 8.44 5.26 -6.12
N TYR A 73 8.93 4.25 -5.42
CA TYR A 73 8.21 3.56 -4.37
C TYR A 73 9.01 3.67 -3.08
N TYR A 74 8.30 3.97 -1.99
CA TYR A 74 8.84 3.83 -0.65
C TYR A 74 8.70 2.38 -0.22
N ASP A 75 9.75 1.83 0.38
CA ASP A 75 9.76 0.49 0.94
C ASP A 75 10.66 0.46 2.19
N GLU A 76 10.39 -0.48 3.09
CA GLU A 76 11.10 -0.64 4.35
C GLU A 76 11.76 -2.01 4.43
N LEU A 77 13.09 -2.02 4.53
CA LEU A 77 13.84 -3.24 4.78
C LEU A 77 13.83 -3.53 6.29
N VAL A 78 12.97 -4.46 6.71
CA VAL A 78 12.85 -4.89 8.10
C VAL A 78 13.72 -6.10 8.36
N PHE A 79 14.69 -5.96 9.26
CA PHE A 79 15.52 -7.06 9.72
C PHE A 79 15.02 -7.54 11.07
N GLN A 80 14.34 -8.69 11.08
CA GLN A 80 13.92 -9.35 12.32
C GLN A 80 15.08 -10.19 12.85
N ASP A 81 15.50 -9.93 14.09
CA ASP A 81 16.60 -10.63 14.75
C ASP A 81 17.90 -10.68 13.90
N PRO A 82 18.45 -9.52 13.51
CA PRO A 82 19.63 -9.46 12.66
C PRO A 82 20.83 -10.11 13.36
N SER A 83 21.75 -10.65 12.56
CA SER A 83 23.01 -11.17 13.10
C SER A 83 23.78 -10.08 13.86
N ALA A 84 24.65 -10.48 14.79
CA ALA A 84 25.51 -9.54 15.50
C ALA A 84 26.36 -8.66 14.55
N MET A 85 26.81 -9.23 13.42
CA MET A 85 27.54 -8.48 12.39
C MET A 85 26.65 -7.45 11.70
N LEU A 86 25.46 -7.86 11.25
CA LEU A 86 24.53 -6.96 10.57
C LEU A 86 24.04 -5.84 11.51
N GLN A 87 23.69 -6.18 12.74
CA GLN A 87 23.32 -5.21 13.77
C GLN A 87 24.41 -4.16 13.99
N HIS A 88 25.68 -4.59 14.06
CA HIS A 88 26.81 -3.68 14.19
C HIS A 88 26.94 -2.76 12.97
N LEU A 89 26.82 -3.31 11.75
CA LEU A 89 26.88 -2.55 10.50
C LEU A 89 25.75 -1.52 10.39
N LEU A 90 24.52 -1.88 10.76
CA LEU A 90 23.35 -0.99 10.70
C LEU A 90 23.44 0.19 11.68
N THR A 91 24.10 0.01 12.83
CA THR A 91 24.12 1.00 13.92
C THR A 91 25.38 1.87 13.98
N THR A 92 26.51 1.38 13.46
CA THR A 92 27.82 2.02 13.63
C THR A 92 28.25 2.82 12.40
N GLN A 93 27.63 2.59 11.25
CA GLN A 93 28.04 3.23 10.00
C GLN A 93 27.73 4.73 10.00
N ARG A 94 28.71 5.52 9.51
CA ARG A 94 28.50 6.95 9.24
C ARG A 94 27.71 7.11 7.93
N PRO A 95 26.83 8.12 7.83
CA PRO A 95 26.17 8.44 6.58
C PRO A 95 27.19 8.65 5.46
N LEU A 96 26.98 7.97 4.33
CA LEU A 96 27.83 8.09 3.13
C LEU A 96 27.65 9.46 2.45
N THR A 97 26.51 10.11 2.64
CA THR A 97 26.16 11.41 2.06
C THR A 97 26.10 12.48 3.14
N LEU A 98 26.46 13.72 2.77
CA LEU A 98 26.47 14.87 3.67
C LEU A 98 25.06 15.38 4.05
N GLY A 99 24.01 14.79 3.47
CA GLY A 99 22.61 15.17 3.69
C GLY A 99 21.64 14.08 3.24
N ALA A 100 20.35 14.28 3.57
CA ALA A 100 19.28 13.40 3.14
C ALA A 100 19.14 13.42 1.61
N TYR A 101 18.96 12.24 1.02
CA TYR A 101 18.64 12.14 -0.40
C TYR A 101 17.25 12.76 -0.64
N LYS A 102 17.14 13.66 -1.62
CA LYS A 102 15.88 14.32 -1.94
C LYS A 102 15.12 13.47 -2.95
N HIS A 103 14.00 12.89 -2.51
CA HIS A 103 13.05 12.22 -3.38
C HIS A 103 12.24 13.24 -4.20
N GLU A 104 11.85 12.87 -5.40
CA GLU A 104 10.93 13.69 -6.21
C GLU A 104 9.49 13.60 -5.66
N ASN A 105 9.14 12.48 -5.01
CA ASN A 105 7.89 12.32 -4.28
C ASN A 105 8.03 12.63 -2.79
N ASP A 106 7.10 13.43 -2.25
CA ASP A 106 6.92 13.58 -0.80
C ASP A 106 6.11 12.40 -0.25
N PHE A 107 6.83 11.37 0.20
CA PHE A 107 6.22 10.16 0.76
C PHE A 107 5.53 10.42 2.11
N GLU A 108 5.99 11.39 2.89
CA GLU A 108 5.43 11.73 4.20
C GLU A 108 4.06 12.41 4.03
N GLU A 109 3.97 13.40 3.15
CA GLU A 109 2.70 14.04 2.81
C GLU A 109 1.70 13.01 2.26
N LYS A 110 2.17 12.13 1.36
CA LYS A 110 1.35 11.07 0.77
C LYS A 110 0.85 10.09 1.84
N GLN A 111 1.69 9.71 2.80
CA GLN A 111 1.33 8.84 3.93
C GLN A 111 0.24 9.52 4.78
N GLN A 112 0.47 10.76 5.21
CA GLN A 112 -0.49 11.51 6.04
C GLN A 112 -1.85 11.68 5.36
N LYS A 113 -1.86 12.07 4.09
CA LYS A 113 -3.09 12.21 3.29
C LYS A 113 -3.82 10.88 3.16
N THR A 114 -3.10 9.80 2.87
CA THR A 114 -3.67 8.46 2.72
C THR A 114 -4.27 7.98 4.04
N LEU A 115 -3.55 8.14 5.15
CA LEU A 115 -4.00 7.77 6.48
C LEU A 115 -5.27 8.53 6.87
N LYS A 116 -5.29 9.85 6.65
CA LYS A 116 -6.47 10.68 6.91
C LYS A 116 -7.70 10.20 6.12
N ASN A 117 -7.52 9.86 4.85
CA ASN A 117 -8.59 9.32 4.01
C ASN A 117 -9.10 7.98 4.55
N ILE A 118 -8.20 7.07 4.92
CA ILE A 118 -8.56 5.75 5.50
C ILE A 118 -9.35 5.93 6.81
N VAL A 119 -8.88 6.79 7.71
CA VAL A 119 -9.54 7.04 9.00
C VAL A 119 -10.93 7.63 8.80
N SER A 120 -11.07 8.59 7.89
CA SER A 120 -12.36 9.20 7.54
C SER A 120 -13.34 8.15 6.98
N ALA A 121 -12.89 7.34 6.01
CA ALA A 121 -13.69 6.27 5.42
C ALA A 121 -14.12 5.25 6.48
N LYS A 122 -13.20 4.81 7.35
CA LYS A 122 -13.50 3.88 8.46
C LYS A 122 -14.54 4.47 9.42
N SER A 123 -14.49 5.78 9.67
CA SER A 123 -15.48 6.46 10.50
C SER A 123 -16.88 6.45 9.88
N LYS A 124 -16.98 6.78 8.58
CA LYS A 124 -18.26 6.76 7.85
C LYS A 124 -18.87 5.36 7.84
N ILE A 125 -18.07 4.35 7.52
CA ILE A 125 -18.52 2.95 7.51
C ILE A 125 -19.03 2.53 8.88
N ARG A 126 -18.32 2.89 9.96
CA ARG A 126 -18.78 2.58 11.34
C ARG A 126 -20.10 3.26 11.66
N GLN A 127 -20.27 4.51 11.25
CA GLN A 127 -21.52 5.24 11.46
C GLN A 127 -22.68 4.57 10.70
N GLU A 128 -22.50 4.26 9.42
CA GLU A 128 -23.49 3.56 8.61
C GLU A 128 -23.87 2.19 9.21
N ILE A 129 -22.89 1.42 9.68
CA ILE A 129 -23.13 0.15 10.38
C ILE A 129 -23.98 0.38 11.64
N SER A 130 -23.69 1.43 12.41
CA SER A 130 -24.46 1.76 13.62
C SER A 130 -25.91 2.10 13.28
N GLU A 131 -26.13 2.95 12.27
CA GLU A 131 -27.47 3.36 11.82
C GLU A 131 -28.28 2.18 11.29
N LEU A 132 -27.66 1.30 10.50
CA LEU A 132 -28.31 0.09 9.99
C LEU A 132 -28.66 -0.89 11.11
N ASN A 133 -27.78 -1.08 12.10
CA ASN A 133 -28.07 -1.91 13.26
C ASN A 133 -29.25 -1.37 14.09
N GLU A 134 -29.34 -0.05 14.26
CA GLU A 134 -30.45 0.59 14.96
C GLU A 134 -31.77 0.41 14.20
N ARG A 135 -31.78 0.66 12.88
CA ARG A 135 -32.95 0.41 12.04
C ARG A 135 -33.39 -1.05 12.06
N LEU A 136 -32.44 -1.99 12.02
CA LEU A 136 -32.73 -3.41 12.14
C LEU A 136 -33.38 -3.76 13.48
N LYS A 137 -32.91 -3.16 14.58
CA LYS A 137 -33.52 -3.34 15.90
C LYS A 137 -34.95 -2.79 15.93
N GLN A 138 -35.15 -1.55 15.47
CA GLN A 138 -36.48 -0.92 15.41
C GLN A 138 -37.46 -1.74 14.57
N ASN A 139 -37.02 -2.25 13.41
CA ASN A 139 -37.84 -3.11 12.55
C ASN A 139 -38.20 -4.44 13.24
N LYS A 140 -37.25 -5.07 13.94
CA LYS A 140 -37.52 -6.29 14.73
C LYS A 140 -38.54 -6.04 15.83
N ASP A 141 -38.39 -4.94 16.57
CA ASP A 141 -39.31 -4.56 17.64
C ASP A 141 -40.71 -4.25 17.10
N ALA A 142 -40.81 -3.58 15.95
CA ALA A 142 -42.08 -3.30 15.28
C ALA A 142 -42.77 -4.59 14.80
N ILE A 143 -42.03 -5.51 14.17
CA ILE A 143 -42.55 -6.82 13.76
C ILE A 143 -43.09 -7.60 14.97
N GLN A 144 -42.38 -7.55 16.11
CA GLN A 144 -42.81 -8.22 17.33
C GLN A 144 -44.13 -7.63 17.87
N LYS A 145 -44.25 -6.30 17.91
CA LYS A 145 -45.50 -5.63 18.33
C LYS A 145 -46.68 -5.99 17.43
N PHE A 146 -46.51 -5.92 16.11
CA PHE A 146 -47.58 -6.28 15.18
C PHE A 146 -48.00 -7.75 15.30
N LYS A 147 -47.04 -8.67 15.50
CA LYS A 147 -47.36 -10.09 15.77
C LYS A 147 -48.16 -10.29 17.06
N GLU A 148 -47.86 -9.52 18.11
CA GLU A 148 -48.62 -9.58 19.37
C GLU A 148 -50.02 -9.00 19.23
N GLU A 149 -50.20 -7.95 18.45
CA GLU A 149 -51.48 -7.32 18.19
C GLU A 149 -52.40 -8.22 17.35
N ILE A 150 -51.88 -8.83 16.28
CA ILE A 150 -52.60 -9.85 15.48
C ILE A 150 -53.09 -10.97 16.40
N ARG A 151 -52.21 -11.54 17.25
CA ARG A 151 -52.60 -12.59 18.21
C ARG A 151 -53.67 -12.17 19.21
N LYS A 152 -53.79 -10.89 19.55
CA LYS A 152 -54.84 -10.39 20.44
C LYS A 152 -56.17 -10.27 19.70
N LEU A 153 -56.14 -9.79 18.46
CA LEU A 153 -57.32 -9.68 17.61
C LEU A 153 -57.90 -11.06 17.29
N ASP A 154 -57.06 -12.03 16.89
CA ASP A 154 -57.48 -13.41 16.64
C ASP A 154 -58.23 -14.02 17.85
N LYS A 155 -57.71 -13.78 19.07
CA LYS A 155 -58.33 -14.25 20.32
C LYS A 155 -59.62 -13.53 20.69
N GLN A 156 -59.82 -12.30 20.22
CA GLN A 156 -61.08 -11.56 20.42
C GLN A 156 -62.15 -12.05 19.45
N GLU A 157 -61.77 -12.34 18.21
CA GLU A 157 -62.64 -12.91 17.19
C GLU A 157 -63.15 -14.30 17.62
N GLU A 158 -62.25 -15.19 18.09
CA GLU A 158 -62.63 -16.50 18.66
C GLU A 158 -63.59 -16.41 19.86
N LYS A 159 -63.59 -15.30 20.60
CA LYS A 159 -64.51 -15.07 21.73
C LYS A 159 -65.86 -14.48 21.34
N LEU A 160 -65.96 -13.86 20.17
CA LEU A 160 -67.19 -13.29 19.63
C LEU A 160 -68.03 -14.33 18.89
N ASP A 161 -67.39 -15.41 18.41
CA ASP A 161 -68.03 -16.54 17.73
C ASP A 161 -68.51 -17.66 18.67
N LEU A 162 -68.48 -17.44 20.00
CA LEU A 162 -68.95 -18.35 21.07
C LEU A 162 -70.13 -17.74 21.85
#